data_AF-X1QQ25-F1
#
_entry.id   AF-X1QQ25-F1
#
_cell.length_a   1.000
_cell.length_b   1.000
_cell.length_c   1.000
_cell.angle_alpha   90.00
_cell.angle_beta   90.00
_cell.angle_gamma   90.00
#
_symmetry.space_group_name_H-M   'P 1'
#
loop_
_entity.id
_entity.type
_entity.pdbx_description
1 polymer ?
#
loop_
_entity_poly.entity_id
_entity_poly.type
_entity_poly.pdbx_seq_one_letter_code
_entity_poly.pdbx_strand_id
1 'polypeptide(L)'
;MSLVPAFEIGIWNAWIFMSSFLLQWLAIILAGKNVAQRSGHPADMKKSKTENRAGIIGNTIWLLATVYSIFLPLQLETPWFYPGLAIFLVGLMILAVATANFATAPAEKPVTRGVYYFSRHPLYLSMFIIYI
;
A
#
# COMPACT_ATOMS: atom_id res chain seq x y z
N MET A 1 -18.69 -12.87 -20.14
CA MET A 1 -17.42 -12.32 -19.64
C MET A 1 -16.45 -13.48 -19.53
N SER A 2 -15.29 -13.43 -20.20
CA SER A 2 -14.27 -14.47 -20.01
C SER A 2 -13.74 -14.38 -18.58
N LEU A 3 -13.65 -15.51 -17.87
CA LEU A 3 -13.06 -15.59 -16.53
C LEU A 3 -11.54 -15.43 -16.56
N VAL A 4 -10.95 -15.56 -17.75
CA VAL A 4 -9.53 -15.39 -17.99
C VAL A 4 -9.37 -14.13 -18.83
N PRO A 5 -8.79 -13.04 -18.29
CA PRO A 5 -8.48 -11.87 -19.10
C PRO A 5 -7.48 -12.27 -20.20
N ALA A 6 -7.53 -11.58 -21.35
CA ALA A 6 -6.44 -11.68 -22.31
C ALA A 6 -5.19 -11.15 -21.62
N PHE A 7 -4.23 -12.04 -21.35
CA PHE A 7 -2.96 -11.68 -20.73
C PHE A 7 -2.15 -10.86 -21.74
N GLU A 8 -2.34 -9.55 -21.70
CA GLU A 8 -1.61 -8.61 -22.54
C GLU A 8 -0.67 -7.80 -21.67
N ILE A 9 0.62 -7.79 -22.01
CA ILE A 9 1.59 -6.93 -21.34
C ILE A 9 1.36 -5.51 -21.84
N GLY A 10 0.94 -4.62 -20.95
CA GLY A 10 0.61 -3.24 -21.27
C GLY A 10 1.11 -2.28 -20.22
N ILE A 11 1.48 -1.06 -20.65
CA ILE A 11 1.76 0.04 -19.73
C ILE A 11 0.47 0.42 -18.99
N TRP A 12 -0.68 0.37 -19.67
CA TRP A 12 -2.02 0.70 -19.16
C TRP A 12 -2.72 -0.46 -18.44
N ASN A 13 -1.98 -1.14 -17.57
CA ASN A 13 -2.47 -2.28 -16.81
C ASN A 13 -2.57 -1.94 -15.31
N ALA A 14 -3.26 -2.79 -14.55
CA ALA A 14 -3.57 -2.56 -13.14
C ALA A 14 -2.34 -2.44 -12.22
N TRP A 15 -1.15 -2.84 -12.69
CA TRP A 15 0.11 -2.66 -11.94
C TRP A 15 0.41 -1.20 -11.59
N ILE A 16 -0.12 -0.24 -12.34
CA ILE A 16 -0.01 1.19 -12.02
C ILE A 16 -0.52 1.46 -10.59
N PHE A 17 -1.66 0.87 -10.21
CA PHE A 17 -2.22 1.04 -8.87
C PHE A 17 -1.38 0.34 -7.79
N MET A 18 -0.91 -0.87 -8.07
CA MET A 18 -0.05 -1.63 -7.15
C MET A 18 1.31 -0.95 -6.92
N SER A 19 1.79 -0.18 -7.91
CA SER A 19 3.04 0.58 -7.80
C SER A 19 3.04 1.58 -6.64
N SER A 20 1.86 2.04 -6.20
CA SER A 20 1.73 2.95 -5.05
C SER A 20 2.39 2.41 -3.78
N PHE A 21 2.26 1.11 -3.50
CA PHE A 21 2.88 0.47 -2.35
C PHE A 21 4.40 0.35 -2.48
N LEU A 22 4.90 0.10 -3.70
CA LEU A 22 6.34 0.09 -3.98
C LEU A 22 6.93 1.49 -3.80
N LEU A 23 6.25 2.51 -4.33
CA LEU A 23 6.64 3.92 -4.18
C LEU A 23 6.62 4.36 -2.71
N GLN A 24 5.62 3.94 -1.94
CA GLN A 24 5.57 4.19 -0.51
C GLN A 24 6.77 3.56 0.21
N TRP A 25 7.09 2.29 -0.09
CA TRP A 25 8.23 1.61 0.51
C TRP A 25 9.56 2.29 0.16
N LEU A 26 9.72 2.70 -1.10
CA LEU A 26 10.86 3.51 -1.54
C LEU A 26 10.93 4.85 -0.79
N ALA A 27 9.82 5.56 -0.63
CA ALA A 27 9.78 6.83 0.10
C ALA A 27 10.23 6.67 1.56
N ILE A 28 9.85 5.58 2.23
CA ILE A 28 10.29 5.27 3.60
C ILE A 28 11.80 5.00 3.67
N ILE A 29 12.36 4.27 2.69
CA ILE A 29 13.81 4.01 2.63
C ILE A 29 14.58 5.31 2.39
N LEU A 30 14.12 6.14 1.45
CA LEU A 30 14.73 7.42 1.11
C LEU A 30 14.64 8.45 2.25
N ALA A 31 13.60 8.35 3.09
CA ALA A 31 13.47 9.16 4.30
C ALA A 31 14.54 8.87 5.38
N GLY A 32 15.29 7.78 5.22
CA GLY A 32 16.47 7.48 6.02
C GLY A 32 16.34 6.20 6.86
N LYS A 33 17.50 5.63 7.22
CA LYS A 33 17.60 4.34 7.93
C LYS A 33 16.80 4.32 9.24
N ASN A 34 16.80 5.42 9.99
CA ASN A 34 16.07 5.53 11.26
C ASN A 34 14.56 5.44 11.05
N VAL A 35 14.02 6.04 9.98
CA VAL A 35 12.59 5.98 9.63
C VAL A 35 12.22 4.57 9.16
N ALA A 36 13.05 3.97 8.30
CA ALA A 36 12.85 2.61 7.83
C ALA A 36 12.84 1.59 8.98
N GLN A 37 13.77 1.69 9.94
CA GLN A 37 13.80 0.82 11.12
C GLN A 37 12.55 0.98 12.01
N ARG A 38 12.04 2.21 12.16
CA ARG A 38 10.80 2.49 12.92
C ARG A 38 9.54 1.99 12.22
N SER A 39 9.54 1.92 10.89
CA SER A 39 8.42 1.38 10.10
C SER A 39 8.35 -0.16 10.17
N GLY A 40 9.48 -0.80 10.49
CA GLY A 40 9.58 -2.24 10.70
C GLY A 40 8.92 -2.69 11.99
N HIS A 41 8.85 -4.01 12.18
CA HIS A 41 8.40 -4.55 13.46
C HIS A 41 9.45 -4.26 14.54
N PRO A 42 9.03 -3.95 15.78
CA PRO A 42 9.95 -3.83 16.90
C PRO A 42 10.81 -5.10 17.02
N ALA A 43 12.10 -4.95 17.27
CA ALA A 43 13.03 -6.09 17.35
C ALA A 43 12.68 -7.07 18.48
N ASP A 44 11.94 -6.61 19.49
CA ASP A 44 11.43 -7.35 20.64
C ASP A 44 10.07 -8.03 20.39
N MET A 45 9.43 -7.79 19.23
CA MET A 45 8.13 -8.39 18.91
C MET A 45 8.28 -9.88 18.58
N LYS A 46 7.96 -10.74 19.56
CA LYS A 46 7.90 -12.20 19.37
C LYS A 46 6.65 -12.60 18.61
N LYS A 47 6.80 -12.88 17.32
CA LYS A 47 5.72 -13.44 16.50
C LYS A 47 5.45 -14.89 16.90
N SER A 48 4.18 -15.23 17.08
CA SER A 48 3.74 -16.63 17.18
C SER A 48 4.02 -17.37 15.87
N LYS A 49 4.20 -18.70 15.95
CA LYS A 49 4.35 -19.56 14.75
C LYS A 49 3.18 -19.37 13.79
N THR A 50 1.97 -19.14 14.31
CA THR A 50 0.76 -18.91 13.52
C THR A 50 0.81 -17.57 12.80
N GLU A 51 1.20 -16.49 13.49
CA GLU A 51 1.33 -15.15 12.90
C GLU A 51 2.40 -15.11 11.82
N ASN A 52 3.51 -15.83 12.03
CA ASN A 52 4.56 -15.92 11.02
C ASN A 52 4.06 -16.64 9.75
N ARG A 53 3.34 -17.76 9.91
CA ARG A 53 2.72 -18.47 8.77
C ARG A 53 1.70 -17.61 8.04
N ALA A 54 0.81 -16.94 8.78
CA ALA A 54 -0.18 -16.04 8.19
C ALA A 54 0.51 -14.89 7.43
N GLY A 55 1.58 -14.32 7.98
CA GLY A 55 2.39 -13.30 7.31
C GLY A 55 3.02 -13.79 6.01
N ILE A 56 3.60 -15.00 5.99
CA ILE A 56 4.19 -15.58 4.78
C ILE A 56 3.12 -15.81 3.70
N ILE A 57 1.97 -16.39 4.09
CA ILE A 57 0.86 -16.66 3.17
C ILE A 57 0.33 -15.35 2.59
N GLY A 58 0.05 -14.35 3.45
CA GLY A 58 -0.44 -13.04 3.03
C GLY A 58 0.52 -12.33 2.08
N ASN A 59 1.82 -12.31 2.40
CA ASN A 59 2.83 -11.70 1.52
C ASN A 59 2.95 -12.45 0.18
N THR A 60 2.85 -13.78 0.18
CA THR A 60 2.87 -14.57 -1.05
C THR A 60 1.67 -14.24 -1.94
N ILE A 61 0.47 -14.18 -1.36
CA ILE A 61 -0.75 -13.81 -2.09
C ILE A 61 -0.62 -12.40 -2.67
N TRP A 62 -0.15 -11.45 -1.87
CA TRP A 62 0.05 -10.08 -2.31
C TRP A 62 1.05 -9.96 -3.46
N LEU A 63 2.16 -10.71 -3.40
CA LEU A 63 3.16 -10.75 -4.47
C LEU A 63 2.58 -11.34 -5.76
N LEU A 64 1.85 -12.45 -5.66
CA LEU A 64 1.18 -13.07 -6.81
C LEU A 64 0.14 -12.13 -7.43
N ALA A 65 -0.65 -11.43 -6.61
CA ALA A 65 -1.62 -10.43 -7.08
C ALA A 65 -0.92 -9.24 -7.78
N THR A 66 0.22 -8.80 -7.26
CA THR A 66 1.03 -7.74 -7.88
C THR A 66 1.56 -8.19 -9.24
N VAL A 67 2.11 -9.40 -9.36
CA VAL A 67 2.57 -9.94 -10.64
C VAL A 67 1.40 -10.11 -11.62
N TYR A 68 0.26 -10.61 -11.14
CA TYR A 68 -0.94 -10.75 -11.95
C TYR A 68 -1.44 -9.40 -12.52
N SER A 69 -1.35 -8.33 -11.72
CA SER A 69 -1.77 -6.98 -12.14
C SER A 69 -1.01 -6.43 -13.36
N ILE A 70 0.17 -6.96 -13.65
CA ILE A 70 0.98 -6.59 -14.83
C ILE A 70 0.28 -7.02 -16.13
N PHE A 71 -0.55 -8.05 -16.09
CA PHE A 71 -1.24 -8.59 -17.26
C PHE A 71 -2.73 -8.23 -17.32
N LEU A 72 -3.22 -7.43 -16.38
CA LEU A 72 -4.63 -7.07 -16.28
C LEU A 72 -4.87 -5.69 -16.91
N PRO A 73 -5.40 -5.61 -18.14
CA PRO A 73 -5.65 -4.33 -18.80
C PRO A 73 -6.75 -3.53 -18.10
N LEU A 74 -6.57 -2.21 -18.06
CA LEU A 74 -7.56 -1.30 -17.48
C LEU A 74 -8.79 -1.19 -18.38
N GLN A 75 -9.96 -1.45 -17.82
CA GLN A 75 -11.23 -1.29 -18.52
C GLN A 75 -11.76 0.13 -18.31
N LEU A 76 -11.28 1.09 -19.12
CA LEU A 76 -11.63 2.51 -19.01
C LEU A 76 -13.11 2.80 -19.35
N GLU A 77 -13.74 1.91 -20.11
CA GLU A 77 -15.12 2.06 -20.58
C GLU A 77 -16.17 1.62 -19.54
N THR A 78 -15.74 1.05 -18.40
CA THR A 78 -16.69 0.63 -17.37
C THR A 78 -17.16 1.84 -16.54
N PRO A 79 -18.45 1.92 -16.18
CA PRO A 79 -18.94 2.99 -15.33
C PRO A 79 -18.34 2.94 -13.90
N TRP A 80 -17.79 1.80 -13.48
CA TRP A 80 -17.15 1.62 -12.19
C TRP A 80 -15.73 2.16 -12.13
N PHE A 81 -15.07 2.36 -13.28
CA PHE A 81 -13.67 2.77 -13.34
C PHE A 81 -13.45 4.15 -12.69
N TYR A 82 -14.24 5.16 -13.06
CA TYR A 82 -14.03 6.53 -12.57
C TYR A 82 -14.34 6.71 -11.08
N PRO A 83 -15.44 6.16 -10.51
CA PRO A 83 -15.65 6.15 -9.06
C PRO A 83 -14.53 5.43 -8.32
N GLY A 84 -14.09 4.26 -8.79
CA GLY A 84 -12.97 3.52 -8.20
C GLY A 84 -11.66 4.32 -8.26
N LEU A 85 -11.38 4.97 -9.39
CA LEU A 85 -10.22 5.85 -9.54
C LEU A 85 -10.26 7.04 -8.55
N ALA A 86 -11.42 7.65 -8.34
CA ALA A 86 -11.56 8.73 -7.37
C ALA A 86 -11.28 8.25 -5.94
N ILE A 87 -11.81 7.09 -5.55
CA ILE A 87 -11.54 6.45 -4.25
C ILE A 87 -10.04 6.14 -4.10
N PHE A 88 -9.44 5.54 -5.13
CA PHE A 88 -8.01 5.26 -5.19
C PHE A 88 -7.17 6.53 -4.97
N LEU A 89 -7.49 7.63 -5.66
CA LEU A 89 -6.75 8.89 -5.52
C LEU A 89 -6.85 9.48 -4.11
N VAL A 90 -8.01 9.36 -3.45
CA VAL A 90 -8.16 9.74 -2.04
C VAL A 90 -7.28 8.87 -1.14
N GLY A 91 -7.31 7.55 -1.34
CA GLY A 91 -6.45 6.62 -0.62
C GLY A 91 -4.96 6.93 -0.80
N LEU A 92 -4.54 7.21 -2.04
CA LEU A 92 -3.17 7.59 -2.38
C LEU A 92 -2.73 8.90 -1.73
N MET A 93 -3.63 9.91 -1.69
CA MET A 93 -3.34 11.18 -1.02
C MET A 93 -3.14 10.98 0.48
N ILE A 94 -4.01 10.20 1.13
CA ILE A 94 -3.88 9.86 2.55
C ILE A 94 -2.56 9.09 2.78
N LEU A 95 -2.22 8.15 1.90
CA LEU A 95 -0.97 7.38 1.97
C LEU A 95 0.26 8.28 1.90
N ALA A 96 0.30 9.21 0.95
CA ALA A 96 1.41 10.13 0.75
C ALA A 96 1.58 11.06 1.96
N VAL A 97 0.49 11.68 2.43
CA VAL A 97 0.52 12.60 3.57
C VAL A 97 0.86 11.86 4.87
N ALA A 98 0.34 10.65 5.08
CA ALA A 98 0.71 9.83 6.23
C ALA A 98 2.18 9.44 6.19
N THR A 99 2.70 9.00 5.05
CA THR A 99 4.13 8.68 4.88
C THR A 99 5.02 9.89 5.16
N ALA A 100 4.67 11.07 4.65
CA ALA A 100 5.42 12.31 4.88
C ALA A 100 5.41 12.73 6.36
N ASN A 101 4.25 12.68 7.02
CA ASN A 101 4.13 12.98 8.44
C ASN A 101 4.94 11.97 9.30
N PHE A 102 4.95 10.70 8.92
CA PHE A 102 5.73 9.67 9.60
C PHE A 102 7.25 9.90 9.43
N ALA A 103 7.68 10.21 8.21
CA ALA A 103 9.07 10.44 7.87
C ALA A 103 9.67 11.67 8.58
N THR A 104 8.88 12.73 8.77
CA THR A 104 9.32 13.99 9.38
C THR A 104 9.15 14.02 10.90
N ALA A 105 8.41 13.07 11.49
CA ALA A 105 8.15 13.05 12.92
C ALA A 105 9.38 12.59 13.74
N PRO A 106 9.63 13.21 14.91
CA PRO A 106 10.72 12.82 15.81
C PRO A 106 10.66 11.33 16.18
N ALA A 107 11.82 10.68 16.29
CA ALA A 107 11.93 9.24 16.53
C ALA A 107 11.31 8.78 17.87
N GLU A 108 11.41 9.64 18.88
CA GLU A 108 11.14 9.32 20.28
C GLU A 108 9.69 9.60 20.69
N LYS A 109 8.88 10.22 19.82
CA LYS A 109 7.51 10.63 20.15
C LYS A 109 6.51 10.01 19.18
N PRO A 110 5.32 9.62 19.65
CA PRO A 110 4.22 9.24 18.78
C PRO A 110 3.91 10.35 17.77
N VAL A 111 3.64 9.97 16.52
CA VAL A 111 3.17 10.90 15.50
C VAL A 111 1.74 11.27 15.82
N THR A 112 1.48 12.53 16.17
CA THR A 112 0.14 13.02 16.57
C THR A 112 -0.38 14.16 15.71
N ARG A 113 0.39 14.57 14.69
CA ARG A 113 0.07 15.69 13.81
C ARG A 113 -0.36 15.22 12.42
N GLY A 114 -1.11 16.08 11.73
CA GLY A 114 -1.64 15.80 10.40
C GLY A 114 -2.68 14.68 10.43
N VAL A 115 -2.60 13.74 9.49
CA VAL A 115 -3.56 12.63 9.37
C VAL A 115 -3.55 11.71 10.60
N TYR A 116 -2.42 11.66 11.33
CA TYR A 116 -2.31 10.91 12.58
C TYR A 116 -3.14 11.48 13.74
N TYR A 117 -3.66 12.71 13.61
CA TYR A 117 -4.62 13.27 14.57
C TYR A 117 -5.98 12.56 14.48
N PHE A 118 -6.41 12.20 13.26
CA PHE A 118 -7.73 11.60 13.02
C PHE A 118 -7.72 10.08 13.16
N SER A 119 -6.58 9.42 12.90
CA SER A 119 -6.43 7.97 13.01
C SER A 119 -5.08 7.61 13.60
N ARG A 120 -5.06 6.61 14.48
CA ARG A 120 -3.82 6.01 15.00
C ARG A 120 -3.08 5.15 13.96
N HIS A 121 -3.78 4.74 12.91
CA HIS A 121 -3.29 3.82 11.88
C HIS A 121 -3.62 4.34 10.47
N PRO A 122 -3.19 5.55 10.10
CA PRO A 122 -3.59 6.17 8.84
C PRO A 122 -3.03 5.45 7.62
N LEU A 123 -1.87 4.80 7.75
CA LEU A 123 -1.30 3.95 6.68
C LEU A 123 -2.20 2.74 6.38
N TYR A 124 -2.66 2.02 7.40
CA TYR A 124 -3.60 0.90 7.20
C TYR A 124 -4.94 1.37 6.64
N LEU A 125 -5.44 2.52 7.10
CA LEU A 125 -6.65 3.12 6.55
C LEU A 125 -6.49 3.44 5.06
N SER A 126 -5.37 4.04 4.67
CA SER A 126 -5.10 4.34 3.26
C SER A 126 -4.95 3.08 2.41
N MET A 127 -4.29 2.04 2.92
CA MET A 127 -4.18 0.75 2.24
C MET A 127 -5.57 0.15 1.99
N PHE A 128 -6.45 0.18 3.00
CA PHE A 128 -7.82 -0.29 2.87
C PHE A 128 -8.58 0.47 1.78
N ILE A 129 -8.50 1.81 1.76
CA ILE A 129 -9.16 2.64 0.74
C ILE A 129 -8.61 2.36 -0.66
N ILE A 130 -7.30 2.13 -0.80
CA ILE A 130 -6.67 1.81 -2.10
C ILE A 130 -7.15 0.47 -2.67
N TYR A 131 -7.54 -0.49 -1.82
CA TYR A 131 -8.01 -1.82 -2.24
C TYR A 131 -9.52 -1.91 -2.51
N ILE A 132 -10.29 -0.86 -2.21
CA ILE A 132 -11.72 -0.77 -2.54
C ILE A 132 -11.88 -0.39 -4.01
#